data_AF-A0A544TLA0-F1
#
_entry.id   AF-A0A544TLA0-F1
#
_cell.length_a   1.000
_cell.length_b   1.000
_cell.length_c   1.000
_cell.angle_alpha   90.00
_cell.angle_beta   90.00
_cell.angle_gamma   90.00
#
_symmetry.space_group_name_H-M   'P 1'
#
loop_
_entity.id
_entity.type
_entity.pdbx_description
1 polymer ?
#
loop_
_entity_poly.entity_id
_entity_poly.type
_entity_poly.pdbx_seq_one_letter_code
_entity_poly.pdbx_strand_id
1 'polypeptide(L)'
;MTLSLQFVSLVLMILSGVLIGAIVEGTRFLCESFPKRSFVFKYRSGLEVIVWILLGVGTFYMLYEVRDGIWRVYDPLAQVLGILLYEQIFQPLFRFLGRTFLLLVVKPIWFIIRFILTIIRKIIHFIVLIIVTIMKPFHFLYNKILHLALLKIPNFRYNKKYTKN
;
A
#
# COMPACT_ATOMS: atom_id res chain seq x y z
N MET A 1 22.90 -26.02 37.08
CA MET A 1 22.95 -25.42 35.72
C MET A 1 24.40 -25.36 35.26
N THR A 2 24.72 -25.91 34.10
CA THR A 2 26.06 -25.80 33.50
C THR A 2 26.25 -24.39 32.92
N LEU A 3 27.45 -23.81 33.08
CA LEU A 3 27.81 -22.49 32.53
C LEU A 3 27.60 -22.42 31.00
N SER A 4 27.71 -23.55 30.31
CA SER A 4 27.45 -23.67 28.87
C SER A 4 26.02 -23.30 28.48
N LEU A 5 25.02 -23.75 29.23
CA LEU A 5 23.61 -23.46 28.98
C LEU A 5 23.29 -21.97 29.23
N GLN A 6 24.03 -21.36 30.15
CA GLN A 6 23.93 -19.92 30.40
C GLN A 6 24.50 -19.10 29.23
N PHE A 7 25.63 -19.53 28.68
CA PHE A 7 26.24 -18.86 27.54
C PHE A 7 25.38 -18.96 26.28
N VAL A 8 24.85 -20.15 25.98
CA VAL A 8 24.00 -20.39 24.81
C VAL A 8 22.76 -19.51 24.82
N SER A 9 22.03 -19.41 25.94
CA SER A 9 20.83 -18.57 25.97
C SER A 9 21.15 -17.07 25.93
N LEU A 10 22.33 -16.64 26.40
CA LEU A 10 22.76 -15.25 26.27
C LEU A 10 23.02 -14.90 24.79
N VAL A 11 23.73 -15.78 24.07
CA VAL A 11 23.91 -15.64 22.61
C VAL A 11 22.57 -15.64 21.87
N LEU A 12 21.65 -16.52 22.28
CA LEU A 12 20.32 -16.61 21.70
C LEU A 12 19.51 -15.32 21.92
N MET A 13 19.63 -14.69 23.08
CA MET A 13 19.02 -13.37 23.34
C MET A 13 19.62 -12.27 22.46
N ILE A 14 20.95 -12.25 22.27
CA ILE A 14 21.60 -11.30 21.34
C ILE A 14 21.08 -11.52 19.91
N LEU A 15 21.04 -12.77 19.44
CA LEU A 15 20.53 -13.10 18.10
C LEU A 15 19.05 -12.71 17.94
N SER A 16 18.23 -12.92 18.99
CA SER A 16 16.84 -12.48 18.98
C SER A 16 16.72 -10.95 18.87
N GLY A 17 17.58 -10.20 19.56
CA GLY A 17 17.66 -8.75 19.44
C GLY A 17 18.02 -8.29 18.01
N VAL A 18 18.96 -8.99 17.37
CA VAL A 18 19.31 -8.73 15.97
C VAL A 18 18.11 -8.97 15.04
N LEU A 19 17.38 -10.07 15.25
CA LEU A 19 16.17 -10.38 14.47
C LEU A 19 15.06 -9.35 14.68
N ILE A 20 14.87 -8.85 15.91
CA ILE A 20 13.91 -7.78 16.21
C ILE A 20 14.26 -6.53 15.41
N GLY A 21 15.53 -6.11 15.44
CA GLY A 21 16.01 -4.97 14.66
C GLY A 21 15.71 -5.14 13.17
N ALA A 22 15.98 -6.33 12.63
CA ALA A 22 15.70 -6.68 11.24
C ALA A 22 14.20 -6.62 10.88
N ILE A 23 13.33 -7.16 11.73
CA ILE A 23 11.89 -7.19 11.49
C ILE A 23 11.30 -5.77 11.61
N VAL A 24 11.74 -4.97 12.59
CA VAL A 24 11.26 -3.60 12.77
C VAL A 24 11.71 -2.71 11.60
N GLU A 25 12.98 -2.78 11.17
CA GLU A 25 13.43 -2.02 10.00
C GLU A 25 12.71 -2.51 8.73
N GLY A 26 12.54 -3.82 8.56
CA GLY A 26 11.83 -4.41 7.42
C GLY A 26 10.37 -3.97 7.34
N THR A 27 9.66 -3.96 8.47
CA THR A 27 8.25 -3.50 8.53
C THR A 27 8.14 -2.00 8.26
N ARG A 28 9.07 -1.18 8.78
CA ARG A 28 9.14 0.26 8.45
C ARG A 28 9.40 0.49 6.96
N PHE A 29 10.38 -0.22 6.39
CA PHE A 29 10.74 -0.13 4.98
C PHE A 29 9.59 -0.54 4.04
N LEU A 30 8.88 -1.61 4.38
CA LEU A 30 7.68 -2.04 3.66
C LEU A 30 6.57 -0.99 3.75
N CYS A 31 6.28 -0.47 4.93
CA CYS A 31 5.25 0.56 5.12
C CYS A 31 5.57 1.85 4.34
N GLU A 32 6.84 2.25 4.28
CA GLU A 32 7.29 3.43 3.53
C GLU A 32 7.26 3.23 2.01
N SER A 33 7.34 1.98 1.55
CA SER A 33 7.27 1.65 0.12
C SER A 33 5.85 1.80 -0.46
N PHE A 34 4.82 1.86 0.38
CA PHE A 34 3.45 2.09 -0.06
C PHE A 34 3.19 3.59 -0.29
N PRO A 35 2.32 3.95 -1.27
CA PRO A 35 1.98 5.34 -1.53
C PRO A 35 1.34 5.99 -0.30
N LYS A 36 1.68 7.25 -0.02
CA LYS A 36 1.22 8.02 1.17
C LYS A 36 -0.31 8.05 1.36
N ARG A 37 -1.07 7.82 0.29
CA ARG A 37 -2.54 7.79 0.27
C ARG A 37 -3.12 6.41 0.61
N SER A 38 -2.27 5.39 0.75
CA SER A 38 -2.65 4.03 1.15
C SER A 38 -3.06 3.98 2.61
N PHE A 39 -4.06 3.15 2.92
CA PHE A 39 -4.48 2.84 4.29
C PHE A 39 -3.29 2.36 5.14
N VAL A 40 -2.39 1.56 4.56
CA VAL A 40 -1.19 1.03 5.24
C VAL A 40 -0.28 2.14 5.78
N PHE A 41 -0.11 3.24 5.04
CA PHE A 41 0.72 4.36 5.48
C PHE A 41 0.06 5.14 6.63
N LYS A 42 -1.28 5.28 6.60
CA LYS A 42 -2.05 5.97 7.64
C LYS A 42 -2.00 5.25 8.99
N TYR A 43 -1.99 3.92 8.98
CA TYR A 43 -1.94 3.09 10.20
C TYR A 43 -0.53 2.55 10.50
N ARG A 44 0.52 3.12 9.89
CA ARG A 44 1.92 2.70 10.09
C ARG A 44 2.27 2.56 11.58
N SER A 45 1.98 3.58 12.38
CA SER A 45 2.31 3.57 13.81
C SER A 45 1.57 2.45 14.55
N GLY A 46 0.32 2.15 14.19
CA GLY A 46 -0.45 1.05 14.79
C GLY A 46 0.13 -0.32 14.42
N LEU A 47 0.51 -0.51 13.15
CA LEU A 47 1.15 -1.74 12.69
C LEU A 47 2.51 -1.95 13.38
N GLU A 48 3.29 -0.88 13.55
CA GLU A 48 4.57 -0.95 14.26
C GLU A 48 4.39 -1.35 15.72
N VAL A 49 3.40 -0.80 16.43
CA VAL A 49 3.07 -1.21 17.81
C VAL A 49 2.67 -2.69 17.87
N ILE A 50 1.85 -3.17 16.94
CA ILE A 50 1.47 -4.59 16.87
C ILE A 50 2.69 -5.49 16.68
N VAL A 51 3.61 -5.09 15.79
CA VAL A 51 4.87 -5.81 15.55
C VAL A 51 5.72 -5.86 16.82
N TRP A 52 5.87 -4.74 17.53
CA TRP A 52 6.60 -4.71 18.80
C TRP A 52 5.98 -5.63 19.85
N ILE A 53 4.65 -5.66 19.97
CA ILE A 53 3.96 -6.55 20.89
C ILE A 53 4.22 -8.02 20.51
N LEU A 54 4.09 -8.38 19.23
CA LEU A 54 4.34 -9.74 18.74
C LEU A 54 5.79 -10.17 18.98
N LEU A 55 6.76 -9.28 18.76
CA LEU A 55 8.17 -9.56 19.03
C LEU A 55 8.47 -9.69 20.53
N GLY A 56 7.84 -8.86 21.36
CA GLY A 56 7.91 -8.99 22.82
C GLY A 56 7.39 -10.34 23.30
N VAL A 57 6.22 -10.76 22.81
CA VAL A 57 5.64 -12.08 23.12
C VAL A 57 6.52 -13.21 22.60
N GLY A 58 7.05 -13.11 21.37
CA GLY A 58 7.92 -14.12 20.78
C GLY A 58 9.24 -14.29 21.53
N THR A 59 9.83 -13.18 21.99
CA THR A 59 11.07 -13.22 22.79
C THR A 59 10.83 -13.78 24.19
N PHE A 60 9.70 -13.44 24.81
CA PHE A 60 9.27 -14.07 26.05
C PHE A 60 9.03 -15.57 25.89
N TYR A 61 8.42 -16.01 24.78
CA TYR A 61 8.23 -17.42 24.48
C TYR A 61 9.57 -18.16 24.31
N MET A 62 10.54 -17.58 23.60
CA MET A 62 11.89 -18.15 23.52
C MET A 62 12.56 -18.26 24.89
N LEU A 63 12.42 -17.26 25.76
CA LEU A 63 12.92 -17.32 27.14
C LEU A 63 12.26 -18.45 27.94
N TYR A 64 10.95 -18.62 27.76
CA TYR A 64 10.19 -19.69 28.40
C TYR A 64 10.70 -21.07 27.97
N GLU A 65 10.87 -21.30 26.67
CA GLU A 65 11.30 -22.60 26.14
C GLU A 65 12.73 -22.97 26.57
N VAL A 66 13.65 -22.00 26.60
CA VAL A 66 15.07 -22.29 26.83
C VAL A 66 15.43 -22.35 28.33
N ARG A 67 14.65 -21.70 29.19
CA ARG A 67 15.00 -21.53 30.62
C ARG A 67 13.81 -21.53 31.59
N ASP A 68 12.69 -22.16 31.21
CA ASP A 68 11.48 -22.27 32.03
C ASP A 68 10.96 -20.91 32.56
N GLY A 69 11.21 -19.82 31.82
CA GLY A 69 10.69 -18.49 32.13
C GLY A 69 11.43 -17.72 33.22
N ILE A 70 12.63 -18.15 33.64
CA ILE A 70 13.42 -17.39 34.63
C ILE A 70 14.03 -16.14 33.97
N TRP A 71 13.44 -14.98 34.25
CA TRP A 71 13.91 -13.70 33.74
C TRP A 71 15.14 -13.20 34.49
N ARG A 72 16.22 -12.87 33.77
CA ARG A 72 17.44 -12.30 34.36
C ARG A 72 17.67 -10.89 33.86
N VAL A 73 18.29 -10.07 34.71
CA VAL A 73 18.57 -8.65 34.42
C VAL A 73 19.40 -8.45 33.14
N TYR A 74 20.26 -9.40 32.80
CA TYR A 74 21.09 -9.31 31.60
C TYR A 74 20.39 -9.75 30.30
N ASP A 75 19.23 -10.40 30.35
CA ASP A 75 18.49 -10.82 29.16
C ASP A 75 17.99 -9.60 28.34
N PRO A 76 17.31 -8.59 28.92
CA PRO A 76 16.94 -7.39 28.19
C PRO A 76 18.17 -6.59 27.72
N LEU A 77 19.27 -6.59 28.49
CA LEU A 77 20.52 -5.98 28.06
C LEU A 77 21.10 -6.67 26.83
N ALA A 78 21.11 -8.01 26.81
CA ALA A 78 21.56 -8.81 25.67
C ALA A 78 20.69 -8.54 24.42
N GLN A 79 19.38 -8.36 24.60
CA GLN A 79 18.45 -8.06 23.53
C GLN A 79 18.66 -6.63 22.98
N VAL A 80 18.86 -5.64 23.85
CA VAL A 80 19.22 -4.27 23.43
C VAL A 80 20.57 -4.26 22.72
N LEU A 81 21.57 -4.99 23.22
CA LEU A 81 22.86 -5.16 22.54
C LEU A 81 22.69 -5.79 21.16
N GLY A 82 21.84 -6.79 21.02
CA GLY A 82 21.49 -7.38 19.72
C GLY A 82 20.89 -6.38 18.75
N ILE A 83 19.99 -5.51 19.21
CA ILE A 83 19.38 -4.45 18.39
C ILE A 83 20.46 -3.43 17.95
N LEU A 84 21.35 -3.02 18.85
CA LEU A 84 22.45 -2.10 18.53
C LEU A 84 23.45 -2.72 17.55
N LEU A 85 23.75 -4.01 17.72
CA LEU A 85 24.62 -4.77 16.83
C LEU A 85 24.02 -4.88 15.43
N TYR A 86 22.70 -5.09 15.35
CA TYR A 86 21.97 -5.00 14.09
C TYR A 86 22.14 -3.62 13.44
N GLU A 87 21.92 -2.55 14.19
CA GLU A 87 21.97 -1.19 13.66
C GLU A 87 23.36 -0.82 13.12
N GLN A 88 24.44 -1.21 13.81
CA GLN A 88 25.80 -0.91 13.36
C GLN A 88 26.27 -1.79 12.19
N ILE A 89 26.01 -3.09 12.23
CA ILE A 89 26.67 -4.05 11.33
C ILE A 89 25.73 -4.50 10.20
N PHE A 90 24.49 -4.84 10.54
CA PHE A 90 23.58 -5.52 9.62
C PHE A 90 22.61 -4.57 8.90
N GLN A 91 22.39 -3.37 9.43
CA GLN A 91 21.55 -2.35 8.81
C GLN A 91 21.95 -2.02 7.35
N PRO A 92 23.23 -1.77 7.01
CA PRO A 92 23.61 -1.49 5.62
C PRO A 92 23.31 -2.67 4.68
N LEU A 93 23.57 -3.90 5.14
CA LEU A 93 23.27 -5.11 4.38
C LEU A 93 21.76 -5.26 4.14
N PHE A 94 20.95 -5.06 5.18
CA PHE A 94 19.49 -5.14 5.08
C PHE A 94 18.91 -4.06 4.15
N ARG A 95 19.42 -2.83 4.20
CA ARG A 95 18.99 -1.77 3.27
C ARG A 95 19.35 -2.09 1.83
N PHE A 96 20.52 -2.68 1.59
CA PHE A 96 20.93 -3.14 0.27
C PHE A 96 20.01 -4.27 -0.24
N LEU A 97 19.76 -5.29 0.57
CA LEU A 97 18.84 -6.38 0.24
C LEU A 97 17.41 -5.89 0.02
N GLY A 98 16.91 -5.00 0.88
CA GLY A 98 15.57 -4.42 0.77
C GLY A 98 15.40 -3.63 -0.53
N ARG A 99 16.37 -2.78 -0.90
CA ARG A 99 16.36 -2.06 -2.18
C ARG A 99 16.38 -3.02 -3.37
N THR A 100 17.20 -4.07 -3.29
CA THR A 100 17.32 -5.09 -4.32
C THR A 100 16.02 -5.86 -4.50
N PHE A 101 15.38 -6.25 -3.39
CA PHE A 101 14.07 -6.91 -3.39
C PHE A 101 12.96 -6.02 -3.97
N LEU A 102 12.92 -4.73 -3.60
CA LEU A 102 11.95 -3.79 -4.18
C LEU A 102 12.13 -3.63 -5.70
N LEU A 103 13.38 -3.55 -6.16
CA LEU A 103 13.71 -3.43 -7.58
C LEU A 103 13.38 -4.71 -8.36
N LEU A 104 13.70 -5.87 -7.81
CA LEU A 104 13.57 -7.16 -8.50
C LEU A 104 12.17 -7.78 -8.41
N VAL A 105 11.42 -7.51 -7.34
CA VAL A 105 10.14 -8.18 -7.09
C VAL A 105 8.99 -7.17 -7.16
N VAL A 106 9.04 -6.11 -6.36
CA VAL A 106 7.90 -5.20 -6.22
C VAL A 106 7.67 -4.37 -7.48
N LYS A 107 8.71 -3.76 -8.06
CA LYS A 107 8.59 -2.96 -9.29
C LYS A 107 8.05 -3.76 -10.48
N PRO A 108 8.54 -4.98 -10.80
CA PRO A 108 7.98 -5.73 -11.93
C PRO A 108 6.53 -6.16 -11.71
N ILE A 109 6.16 -6.56 -10.49
CA ILE A 109 4.75 -6.88 -10.18
C ILE A 109 3.87 -5.65 -10.38
N TRP A 110 4.29 -4.48 -9.88
CA TRP A 110 3.55 -3.24 -10.07
C TRP A 110 3.44 -2.87 -11.54
N PHE A 111 4.52 -3.07 -12.32
CA PHE A 111 4.53 -2.85 -13.76
C PHE A 111 3.50 -3.73 -14.48
N ILE A 112 3.41 -5.02 -14.13
CA ILE A 112 2.42 -5.95 -14.69
C ILE A 112 1.00 -5.49 -14.38
N ILE A 113 0.70 -5.13 -13.13
CA ILE A 113 -0.63 -4.61 -12.74
C ILE A 113 -0.96 -3.34 -13.53
N ARG A 114 -0.01 -2.41 -13.63
CA ARG A 114 -0.16 -1.15 -14.36
C ARG A 114 -0.42 -1.40 -15.85
N PHE A 115 0.26 -2.38 -16.43
CA PHE A 115 0.10 -2.81 -17.81
C PHE A 115 -1.30 -3.37 -18.08
N ILE A 116 -1.77 -4.29 -17.23
CA ILE A 116 -3.12 -4.89 -17.32
C ILE A 116 -4.19 -3.80 -17.24
N LEU A 117 -4.11 -2.89 -16.26
CA LEU A 117 -5.08 -1.80 -16.12
C LEU A 117 -5.10 -0.86 -17.32
N THR A 118 -3.94 -0.62 -17.94
CA THR A 118 -3.83 0.22 -19.14
C THR A 118 -4.48 -0.44 -20.35
N ILE A 119 -4.31 -1.75 -20.51
CA ILE A 119 -5.00 -2.53 -21.55
C ILE A 119 -6.51 -2.45 -21.36
N ILE A 120 -7.00 -2.71 -20.15
CA ILE A 120 -8.44 -2.65 -19.84
C ILE A 120 -9.01 -1.26 -20.17
N ARG A 121 -8.34 -0.17 -19.75
CA ARG A 121 -8.78 1.19 -20.06
C ARG A 121 -8.82 1.46 -21.57
N LYS A 122 -7.82 1.00 -22.33
CA LYS A 122 -7.81 1.16 -23.79
C LYS A 122 -8.95 0.40 -24.45
N ILE A 123 -9.26 -0.82 -23.99
CA ILE A 123 -10.39 -1.61 -24.48
C ILE A 123 -11.71 -0.88 -24.22
N ILE A 124 -11.94 -0.41 -22.99
CA ILE A 124 -13.15 0.35 -22.65
C ILE A 124 -13.26 1.61 -23.52
N HIS A 125 -12.17 2.37 -23.68
CA HIS A 125 -12.18 3.57 -24.51
C HIS A 125 -12.51 3.25 -25.97
N PHE A 126 -11.97 2.15 -26.51
CA PHE A 126 -12.27 1.69 -27.86
C PHE A 126 -13.76 1.33 -28.04
N ILE A 127 -14.35 0.64 -27.05
CA ILE A 127 -15.79 0.31 -27.05
C ILE A 127 -16.63 1.60 -27.03
N VAL A 128 -16.31 2.55 -26.15
CA VAL A 128 -17.02 3.84 -26.09
C VAL A 128 -16.91 4.59 -27.42
N LEU A 129 -15.73 4.58 -28.05
CA LEU A 129 -15.51 5.23 -29.34
C LEU A 129 -16.37 4.62 -30.46
N ILE A 130 -16.51 3.29 -30.48
CA ILE A 130 -17.42 2.60 -31.40
C ILE A 130 -18.87 3.03 -31.16
N ILE A 131 -19.33 3.01 -29.90
CA ILE A 131 -20.70 3.40 -29.55
C ILE A 131 -20.99 4.85 -29.97
N VAL A 132 -20.09 5.78 -29.66
CA VAL A 132 -20.25 7.19 -30.05
C VAL A 132 -20.26 7.35 -31.57
N THR A 133 -19.43 6.58 -32.30
CA THR A 133 -19.41 6.61 -33.76
C THR A 133 -20.73 6.15 -34.36
N ILE A 134 -21.34 5.10 -33.80
CA ILE A 134 -22.66 4.61 -34.21
C ILE A 134 -23.77 5.60 -33.84
N MET A 135 -23.67 6.28 -32.68
CA MET A 135 -24.69 7.23 -32.23
C MET A 135 -24.64 8.60 -32.94
N LYS A 136 -23.50 9.00 -33.51
CA LYS A 136 -23.34 10.25 -34.27
C LYS A 136 -24.39 10.48 -35.37
N PRO A 137 -24.69 9.53 -36.28
CA PRO A 137 -25.71 9.73 -37.31
C PRO A 137 -27.11 9.96 -36.73
N PHE A 138 -27.45 9.29 -35.63
CA PHE A 138 -28.74 9.49 -34.94
C PHE A 138 -28.84 10.88 -34.30
N HIS A 139 -27.75 11.35 -33.69
CA HIS A 139 -27.70 12.68 -33.11
C HIS A 139 -27.82 13.79 -34.19
N PHE A 140 -27.21 13.57 -35.36
CA PHE A 140 -27.37 14.45 -36.51
C PHE A 140 -28.81 14.51 -37.03
N LEU A 141 -29.48 13.35 -37.14
CA LEU A 141 -30.90 13.29 -37.53
C LEU A 141 -31.80 13.98 -36.50
N TYR A 142 -31.58 13.74 -35.21
CA TYR A 142 -32.36 14.34 -34.14
C TYR A 142 -32.26 15.88 -34.17
N ASN A 143 -31.05 16.43 -34.29
CA ASN A 143 -30.86 17.88 -34.36
C ASN A 143 -31.46 18.49 -35.64
N LYS A 144 -31.44 17.78 -36.77
CA LYS A 144 -32.06 18.24 -38.02
C LYS A 144 -33.59 18.28 -37.90
N ILE A 145 -34.20 17.28 -37.27
CA ILE A 145 -35.64 17.24 -37.00
C ILE A 145 -36.04 18.33 -36.01
N LEU A 146 -35.25 18.55 -34.95
CA LEU A 146 -35.53 19.56 -33.92
C LEU A 146 -35.39 20.98 -34.49
N HIS A 147 -34.41 21.24 -35.35
CA HIS A 147 -34.28 22.51 -36.07
C HIS A 147 -35.48 22.77 -36.99
N LEU A 148 -35.97 21.74 -37.70
CA LEU A 148 -37.17 21.84 -38.54
C LEU A 148 -38.45 22.04 -37.70
N ALA A 149 -38.53 21.43 -36.52
CA ALA A 149 -39.65 21.62 -35.59
C ALA A 149 -39.66 23.03 -34.96
N LEU A 150 -38.49 23.58 -34.63
CA LEU A 150 -38.36 24.95 -34.09
C LEU A 150 -38.70 26.01 -35.15
N LEU A 151 -38.36 25.81 -36.42
CA LEU A 151 -38.77 26.69 -37.52
C LEU A 151 -40.28 26.67 -37.79
N LYS A 152 -40.98 25.61 -37.36
CA LYS A 152 -42.43 25.45 -37.50
C LYS A 152 -43.21 26.14 -36.38
N ILE A 153 -42.55 26.71 -35.38
CA ILE A 153 -43.21 27.57 -34.38
C ILE A 153 -43.38 28.95 -35.03
N PRO A 154 -44.59 29.36 -35.45
CA PRO A 154 -44.79 30.71 -35.94
C PRO A 154 -44.45 31.67 -34.80
N ASN A 155 -43.57 32.63 -35.06
CA ASN A 155 -43.25 33.72 -34.16
C ASN A 155 -44.56 34.40 -33.72
N PHE A 156 -45.06 34.08 -32.53
CA PHE A 156 -46.30 34.58 -31.93
C PHE A 156 -46.21 36.07 -31.53
N ARG A 157 -45.29 36.83 -32.15
CA ARG A 157 -45.02 38.25 -31.87
C ARG A 157 -45.85 39.22 -32.72
N TYR A 158 -46.70 38.72 -33.64
CA TYR A 158 -47.44 39.57 -34.59
C TYR A 158 -48.95 39.72 -34.32
N ASN A 159 -49.46 39.37 -33.14
CA ASN A 159 -50.89 39.54 -32.86
C ASN A 159 -51.21 40.23 -31.53
N LYS A 160 -50.56 41.37 -31.24
CA LYS A 160 -50.92 42.23 -30.10
C LYS A 160 -51.42 43.63 -30.50
N LYS A 161 -51.73 43.84 -31.79
CA LYS A 161 -52.16 45.16 -32.32
C LYS A 161 -53.65 45.26 -32.69
N TYR A 162 -54.45 44.20 -32.47
CA TYR A 162 -55.87 44.16 -32.87
C TYR A 162 -56.87 43.81 -31.77
N THR A 163 -56.48 43.86 -30.50
CA THR A 163 -57.45 43.91 -29.40
C THR A 163 -57.77 45.36 -29.08
N LYS A 164 -58.79 45.89 -29.77
CA LYS A 164 -59.58 47.06 -29.36
C LYS A 164 -60.24 46.77 -28.00
N ASN A 165 -60.13 47.71 -27.08
CA ASN A 165 -61.27 48.44 -26.48
C ASN A 165 -60.74 49.68 -25.77
#